data_AF-A0A0H3D4P9-F1
#
_entry.id   AF-A0A0H3D4P9-F1
#
_cell.length_a   1.000
_cell.length_b   1.000
_cell.length_c   1.000
_cell.angle_alpha   90.00
_cell.angle_beta   90.00
_cell.angle_gamma   90.00
#
_symmetry.space_group_name_H-M   'P 1'
#
loop_
_entity.id
_entity.type
_entity.pdbx_description
1 polymer ?
#
loop_
_entity_poly.entity_id
_entity_poly.type
_entity_poly.pdbx_seq_one_letter_code
_entity_poly.pdbx_strand_id
1 'polypeptide(L)'
;MVETPEPPPTLADPRALLLGYLDHNAAAILRKLEGLSECDLRRSVLPSGWTPLGMVKHLACTERFWIRYLFAGEDVDFSWPRTADQEWFVAPAEPSADITAFFLAERENCARLAAVTPLDGRAVRTTRRGGAEEHPTFAWILCHLVQSFARHAGHLDVGRELIDGVTGK
;
A
#
# COMPACT_ATOMS: atom_id res chain seq x y z
N MET A 1 5.29 5.48 -16.48
CA MET A 1 5.83 6.28 -15.36
C MET A 1 7.36 6.26 -15.38
N VAL A 2 8.05 7.15 -14.65
CA VAL A 2 9.51 7.01 -14.41
C VAL A 2 9.74 5.70 -13.64
N GLU A 3 10.69 4.90 -14.10
CA GLU A 3 11.07 3.65 -13.43
C GLU A 3 11.69 3.98 -12.07
N THR A 4 11.11 3.44 -10.98
CA THR A 4 11.69 3.53 -9.64
C THR A 4 12.53 2.27 -9.40
N PRO A 5 13.87 2.34 -9.52
CA PRO A 5 14.71 1.18 -9.33
C PRO A 5 14.67 0.71 -7.88
N GLU A 6 15.06 -0.54 -7.67
CA GLU A 6 15.32 -1.05 -6.33
C GLU A 6 16.44 -0.22 -5.66
N PRO A 7 16.39 0.00 -4.33
CA PRO A 7 17.49 0.65 -3.61
C PRO A 7 18.84 -0.06 -3.86
N PRO A 8 19.95 0.69 -4.03
CA PRO A 8 21.24 0.07 -4.35
C PRO A 8 21.74 -0.77 -3.17
N PRO A 9 22.49 -1.87 -3.42
CA PRO A 9 22.97 -2.77 -2.37
C PRO A 9 23.98 -2.11 -1.41
N THR A 10 24.49 -0.93 -1.75
CA THR A 10 25.42 -0.14 -0.93
C THR A 10 24.72 0.89 -0.04
N LEU A 11 23.39 1.05 -0.13
CA LEU A 11 22.65 1.98 0.72
C LEU A 11 22.62 1.43 2.15
N ALA A 12 23.20 2.16 3.09
CA ALA A 12 23.32 1.70 4.49
C ALA A 12 22.30 2.34 5.43
N ASP A 13 21.72 3.49 5.08
CA ASP A 13 20.75 4.17 5.93
C ASP A 13 19.43 3.37 5.98
N PRO A 14 19.01 2.84 7.16
CA PRO A 14 17.83 1.99 7.25
C PRO A 14 16.54 2.70 6.85
N ARG A 15 16.43 4.03 7.10
CA ARG A 15 15.26 4.80 6.70
C ARG A 15 15.16 4.90 5.18
N ALA A 16 16.25 5.31 4.53
CA ALA A 16 16.31 5.41 3.07
C ALA A 16 16.07 4.05 2.40
N LEU A 17 16.59 2.96 2.97
CA LEU A 17 16.30 1.59 2.51
C LEU A 17 14.80 1.28 2.55
N LEU A 18 14.16 1.45 3.72
CA LEU A 18 12.75 1.12 3.89
C LEU A 18 11.84 1.97 2.99
N LEU A 19 12.09 3.28 2.91
CA LEU A 19 11.32 4.18 2.05
C LEU A 19 11.56 3.88 0.57
N GLY A 20 12.81 3.63 0.17
CA GLY A 20 13.14 3.29 -1.21
C GLY A 20 12.48 1.98 -1.66
N TYR A 21 12.45 0.95 -0.81
CA TYR A 21 11.72 -0.29 -1.10
C TYR A 21 10.19 -0.07 -1.14
N LEU A 22 9.62 0.79 -0.28
CA LEU A 22 8.22 1.16 -0.39
C LEU A 22 7.91 1.81 -1.75
N ASP A 23 8.74 2.77 -2.18
CA ASP A 23 8.55 3.47 -3.45
C ASP A 23 8.75 2.55 -4.66
N HIS A 24 9.75 1.67 -4.60
CA HIS A 24 9.98 0.64 -5.62
C HIS A 24 8.75 -0.26 -5.78
N ASN A 25 8.23 -0.81 -4.68
CA ASN A 25 7.06 -1.68 -4.70
C ASN A 25 5.79 -0.93 -5.13
N ALA A 26 5.60 0.32 -4.67
CA ALA A 26 4.48 1.17 -5.07
C ALA A 26 4.48 1.43 -6.58
N ALA A 27 5.64 1.76 -7.15
CA ALA A 27 5.79 1.91 -8.59
C ALA A 27 5.49 0.60 -9.34
N ALA A 28 5.96 -0.53 -8.83
CA ALA A 28 5.68 -1.84 -9.42
C ALA A 28 4.17 -2.20 -9.38
N ILE A 29 3.46 -1.83 -8.32
CA ILE A 29 2.00 -1.98 -8.21
C ILE A 29 1.30 -1.14 -9.28
N LEU A 30 1.67 0.13 -9.43
CA LEU A 30 1.05 1.01 -10.41
C LEU A 30 1.33 0.60 -11.86
N ARG A 31 2.54 0.12 -12.17
CA ARG A 31 2.86 -0.45 -13.49
C ARG A 31 1.92 -1.60 -13.87
N LYS A 32 1.52 -2.43 -12.90
CA LYS A 32 0.61 -3.56 -13.14
C LYS A 32 -0.80 -3.14 -13.56
N LEU A 33 -1.18 -1.88 -13.34
CA LEU A 33 -2.45 -1.32 -13.80
C LEU A 33 -2.34 -0.70 -15.20
N GLU A 34 -1.13 -0.37 -15.68
CA GLU A 34 -0.94 0.32 -16.95
C GLU A 34 -1.51 -0.50 -18.12
N GLY A 35 -2.34 0.12 -18.96
CA GLY A 35 -2.95 -0.51 -20.13
C GLY A 35 -4.16 -1.40 -19.85
N LEU A 36 -4.56 -1.61 -18.59
CA LEU A 36 -5.83 -2.29 -18.29
C LEU A 36 -7.02 -1.39 -18.61
N SER A 37 -8.09 -2.01 -19.12
CA SER A 37 -9.38 -1.32 -19.26
C SER A 37 -10.04 -1.09 -17.90
N GLU A 38 -10.99 -0.15 -17.80
CA GLU A 38 -11.78 0.04 -16.56
C GLU A 38 -12.51 -1.23 -16.11
N CYS A 39 -12.90 -2.08 -17.08
CA CYS A 39 -13.51 -3.38 -16.82
C CYS A 39 -12.50 -4.32 -16.17
N ASP A 40 -11.30 -4.46 -16.73
CA ASP A 40 -10.25 -5.34 -16.20
C ASP A 40 -9.74 -4.86 -14.84
N LEU A 41 -9.65 -3.55 -14.62
CA LEU A 41 -9.30 -2.96 -13.31
C LEU A 41 -10.27 -3.36 -12.19
N ARG A 42 -11.53 -3.66 -12.53
CA ARG A 42 -12.60 -4.06 -11.60
C ARG A 42 -12.95 -5.54 -11.68
N ARG A 43 -12.23 -6.32 -12.48
CA ARG A 43 -12.49 -7.75 -12.63
C ARG A 43 -11.64 -8.52 -11.62
N SER A 44 -12.30 -9.33 -10.79
CA SER A 44 -11.60 -10.37 -10.04
C SER A 44 -11.34 -11.56 -10.95
N VAL A 45 -10.11 -12.08 -10.92
CA VAL A 45 -9.70 -13.29 -11.65
C VAL A 45 -9.39 -14.47 -10.73
N LEU A 46 -9.62 -14.31 -9.42
CA LEU A 46 -9.41 -15.35 -8.42
C LEU A 46 -10.64 -15.47 -7.49
N PRO A 47 -10.91 -16.67 -6.93
CA PRO A 47 -12.02 -16.87 -5.98
C PRO A 47 -11.94 -16.01 -4.71
N SER A 48 -10.76 -15.47 -4.38
CA SER A 48 -10.55 -14.55 -3.25
C SER A 48 -11.26 -13.20 -3.43
N GLY A 49 -11.72 -12.86 -4.63
CA GLY A 49 -12.61 -11.71 -4.87
C GLY A 49 -11.93 -10.35 -4.98
N TRP A 50 -10.60 -10.26 -4.83
CA TRP A 50 -9.88 -9.00 -5.01
C TRP A 50 -9.77 -8.61 -6.49
N THR A 51 -9.72 -7.30 -6.75
CA THR A 51 -9.55 -6.71 -8.09
C THR A 51 -8.27 -5.89 -8.15
N PRO A 52 -7.68 -5.61 -9.33
CA PRO A 52 -6.51 -4.74 -9.43
C PRO A 52 -6.70 -3.39 -8.75
N LEU A 53 -7.85 -2.75 -8.96
CA LEU A 53 -8.16 -1.45 -8.37
C LEU A 53 -8.47 -1.54 -6.88
N GLY A 54 -9.16 -2.60 -6.45
CA GLY A 54 -9.37 -2.90 -5.03
C GLY A 54 -8.06 -3.11 -4.28
N MET A 55 -7.05 -3.70 -4.93
CA MET A 55 -5.73 -3.88 -4.34
C MET A 55 -5.02 -2.54 -4.08
N VAL A 56 -5.02 -1.63 -5.06
CA VAL A 56 -4.42 -0.30 -4.90
C VAL A 56 -5.11 0.47 -3.78
N LYS A 57 -6.44 0.42 -3.75
CA LYS A 57 -7.24 1.05 -2.69
C LYS A 57 -6.94 0.46 -1.32
N HIS A 58 -6.88 -0.86 -1.21
CA HIS A 58 -6.52 -1.57 0.02
C HIS A 58 -5.16 -1.12 0.57
N LEU A 59 -4.15 -1.00 -0.30
CA LEU A 59 -2.81 -0.56 0.11
C LEU A 59 -2.79 0.91 0.55
N ALA A 60 -3.54 1.79 -0.12
CA ALA A 60 -3.71 3.18 0.30
C ALA A 60 -4.33 3.27 1.71
N CYS A 61 -5.40 2.49 1.96
CA CYS A 61 -6.05 2.43 3.27
C CYS A 61 -5.13 1.84 4.34
N THR A 62 -4.36 0.80 4.01
CA THR A 62 -3.40 0.17 4.92
C THR A 62 -2.31 1.15 5.32
N GLU A 63 -1.75 1.89 4.37
CA GLU A 63 -0.77 2.92 4.67
C GLU A 63 -1.35 4.06 5.52
N ARG A 64 -2.52 4.59 5.15
CA ARG A 64 -3.26 5.57 5.96
C ARG A 64 -3.46 5.09 7.39
N PHE A 65 -3.88 3.83 7.56
CA PHE A 65 -4.11 3.23 8.87
C PHE A 65 -2.83 3.20 9.70
N TRP A 66 -1.72 2.74 9.14
CA TRP A 66 -0.48 2.58 9.91
C TRP A 66 0.25 3.90 10.18
N ILE A 67 0.33 4.78 9.17
CA ILE A 67 1.09 6.04 9.24
C ILE A 67 0.30 7.13 9.95
N ARG A 68 -0.92 7.42 9.48
CA ARG A 68 -1.66 8.59 9.96
C ARG A 68 -2.47 8.24 11.19
N TYR A 69 -3.22 7.14 11.13
CA TYR A 69 -4.05 6.73 12.26
C TYR A 69 -3.20 6.15 13.40
N LEU A 70 -2.54 5.02 13.23
CA LEU A 70 -1.81 4.44 14.37
C LEU A 70 -0.63 5.31 14.80
N PHE A 71 0.27 5.63 13.87
CA PHE A 71 1.49 6.31 14.25
C PHE A 71 1.27 7.76 14.65
N ALA A 72 0.71 8.60 13.77
CA ALA A 72 0.54 10.03 14.04
C ALA A 72 -0.65 10.34 14.97
N GLY A 73 -1.55 9.39 15.22
CA GLY A 73 -2.73 9.64 16.06
C GLY A 73 -3.80 10.51 15.38
N GLU A 74 -3.74 10.71 14.06
CA GLU A 74 -4.71 11.50 13.32
C GLU A 74 -6.07 10.79 13.28
N ASP A 75 -7.16 11.54 13.43
CA ASP A 75 -8.49 11.04 13.07
C ASP A 75 -8.63 11.07 11.55
N VAL A 76 -8.58 9.90 10.94
CA VAL A 76 -8.68 9.73 9.49
C VAL A 76 -10.03 9.16 9.11
N ASP A 77 -10.50 9.49 7.92
CA ASP A 77 -11.69 8.87 7.37
C ASP A 77 -11.42 7.42 6.97
N PHE A 78 -12.14 6.50 7.61
CA PHE A 78 -12.21 5.06 7.30
C PHE A 78 -13.54 4.68 6.66
N SER A 79 -14.17 5.59 5.92
CA SER A 79 -15.31 5.26 5.05
C SER A 79 -15.01 4.08 4.11
N TRP A 80 -13.75 3.67 3.99
CA TRP A 80 -13.25 2.54 3.21
C TRP A 80 -12.11 1.77 3.90
N PRO A 81 -12.15 0.42 4.01
CA PRO A 81 -13.31 -0.46 4.18
C PRO A 81 -13.67 -0.63 5.66
N ARG A 82 -14.97 -0.63 6.01
CA ARG A 82 -15.43 -0.73 7.41
C ARG A 82 -15.49 -2.17 7.94
N THR A 83 -15.43 -3.15 7.03
CA THR A 83 -15.56 -4.58 7.31
C THR A 83 -14.69 -5.41 6.36
N ALA A 84 -14.41 -6.67 6.73
CA ALA A 84 -13.58 -7.57 5.92
C ALA A 84 -14.20 -7.88 4.54
N ASP A 85 -15.53 -7.90 4.43
CA ASP A 85 -16.26 -8.08 3.16
C ASP A 85 -16.15 -6.86 2.22
N GLN A 86 -15.78 -5.69 2.75
CA GLN A 86 -15.58 -4.47 1.97
C GLN A 86 -14.12 -4.26 1.56
N GLU A 87 -13.20 -5.11 2.02
CA GLU A 87 -11.75 -4.93 1.86
C GLU A 87 -11.31 -4.65 0.41
N TRP A 88 -11.99 -5.30 -0.54
CA TRP A 88 -11.69 -5.23 -1.97
C TRP A 88 -12.70 -4.41 -2.78
N PHE A 89 -13.69 -3.84 -2.11
CA PHE A 89 -14.78 -3.17 -2.79
C PHE A 89 -14.26 -1.88 -3.46
N VAL A 90 -14.78 -1.60 -4.65
CA VAL A 90 -14.60 -0.34 -5.37
C VAL A 90 -15.96 0.02 -5.93
N ALA A 91 -16.46 1.20 -5.61
CA ALA A 91 -17.80 1.57 -6.04
C ALA A 91 -17.83 1.73 -7.58
N PRO A 92 -18.91 1.33 -8.28
CA PRO A 92 -18.99 1.47 -9.73
C PRO A 92 -18.80 2.90 -10.24
N ALA A 93 -19.21 3.88 -9.43
CA ALA A 93 -19.09 5.31 -9.75
C ALA A 93 -17.72 5.92 -9.36
N GLU A 94 -16.84 5.16 -8.72
CA GLU A 94 -15.53 5.65 -8.27
C GLU A 94 -14.52 5.57 -9.44
N PRO A 95 -13.96 6.72 -9.89
CA PRO A 95 -12.96 6.72 -10.95
C PRO A 95 -11.67 6.03 -10.53
N SER A 96 -11.06 5.25 -11.43
CA SER A 96 -9.76 4.60 -11.19
C SER A 96 -8.64 5.61 -10.91
N ALA A 97 -8.71 6.78 -11.55
CA ALA A 97 -7.79 7.89 -11.36
C ALA A 97 -7.84 8.43 -9.92
N ASP A 98 -9.03 8.53 -9.32
CA ASP A 98 -9.20 9.05 -7.96
C ASP A 98 -8.59 8.09 -6.93
N ILE A 99 -8.74 6.78 -7.14
CA ILE A 99 -8.13 5.75 -6.30
C ILE A 99 -6.61 5.78 -6.42
N THR A 100 -6.09 5.94 -7.63
CA THR A 100 -4.65 6.07 -7.87
C THR A 100 -4.09 7.35 -7.24
N ALA A 101 -4.80 8.47 -7.37
CA ALA A 101 -4.43 9.73 -6.73
C ALA A 101 -4.47 9.63 -5.21
N PHE A 102 -5.47 8.94 -4.66
CA PHE A 102 -5.56 8.64 -3.23
C PHE A 102 -4.36 7.82 -2.74
N PHE A 103 -3.98 6.76 -3.47
CA PHE A 103 -2.78 5.97 -3.14
C PHE A 103 -1.52 6.83 -3.14
N LEU A 104 -1.31 7.66 -4.16
CA LEU A 104 -0.16 8.56 -4.24
C LEU A 104 -0.14 9.62 -3.13
N ALA A 105 -1.30 10.14 -2.73
CA ALA A 105 -1.40 11.09 -1.62
C ALA A 105 -1.00 10.46 -0.28
N GLU A 106 -1.37 9.19 -0.03
CA GLU A 106 -0.95 8.49 1.19
C GLU A 106 0.55 8.13 1.17
N ARG A 107 1.13 7.83 0.00
CA ARG A 107 2.59 7.72 -0.17
C ARG A 107 3.29 9.02 0.22
N GLU A 108 2.79 10.17 -0.24
CA GLU A 108 3.36 11.49 0.10
C GLU A 108 3.25 11.80 1.59
N ASN A 109 2.11 11.49 2.22
CA ASN A 109 1.94 11.63 3.66
C ASN A 109 2.95 10.77 4.45
N CYS A 110 3.17 9.53 4.02
CA CYS A 110 4.18 8.65 4.59
C CYS A 110 5.59 9.26 4.47
N ALA A 111 5.97 9.75 3.29
CA ALA A 111 7.26 10.38 3.07
C ALA A 111 7.47 11.65 3.94
N ARG A 112 6.47 12.53 4.04
CA ARG A 112 6.54 13.73 4.89
C ARG A 112 6.74 13.38 6.35
N LEU A 113 5.98 12.42 6.88
CA LEU A 113 6.11 12.01 8.28
C LEU A 113 7.47 11.34 8.52
N ALA A 114 7.88 10.45 7.61
CA ALA A 114 9.16 9.77 7.70
C ALA A 114 10.36 10.71 7.66
N ALA A 115 10.26 11.90 7.07
CA ALA A 115 11.35 12.87 7.07
C ALA A 115 11.70 13.43 8.47
N VAL A 116 10.73 13.44 9.39
CA VAL A 116 10.88 14.08 10.72
C VAL A 116 10.79 13.11 11.90
N THR A 117 10.38 11.87 11.66
CA THR A 117 10.11 10.88 12.71
C THR A 117 11.30 9.96 12.98
N PRO A 118 11.84 9.87 14.21
CA PRO A 118 12.86 8.87 14.58
C PRO A 118 12.39 7.43 14.33
N LEU A 119 13.28 6.54 13.90
CA LEU A 119 12.93 5.16 13.57
C LEU A 119 12.46 4.34 14.79
N ASP A 120 12.94 4.69 15.98
CA ASP A 120 12.54 4.13 17.28
C ASP A 120 11.35 4.88 17.91
N GLY A 121 10.87 5.95 17.27
CA GLY A 121 9.66 6.65 17.67
C GLY A 121 8.48 5.69 17.73
N ARG A 122 7.60 5.86 18.73
CA ARG A 122 6.47 4.97 18.98
C ARG A 122 5.17 5.59 18.47
N ALA A 123 4.30 4.73 17.94
CA ALA A 123 2.97 5.11 17.52
C ALA A 123 2.15 5.71 18.66
N VAL A 124 1.30 6.70 18.36
CA VAL A 124 0.38 7.30 19.35
C VAL A 124 -0.66 6.29 19.82
N ARG A 125 -1.19 5.47 18.90
CA ARG A 125 -2.21 4.46 19.21
C ARG A 125 -1.60 3.06 19.33
N THR A 126 -2.30 2.19 20.05
CA THR A 126 -1.90 0.80 20.24
C THR A 126 -2.40 -0.09 19.10
N THR A 127 -1.69 -1.20 18.89
CA THR A 127 -2.18 -2.36 18.17
C THR A 127 -2.26 -3.54 19.12
N ARG A 128 -3.15 -4.49 18.85
CA ARG A 128 -3.27 -5.71 19.64
C ARG A 128 -2.57 -6.85 18.90
N ARG A 129 -1.38 -7.22 19.35
CA ARG A 129 -0.61 -8.35 18.79
C ARG A 129 -0.23 -9.29 19.92
N GLY A 130 -0.44 -10.59 19.74
CA GLY A 130 -0.13 -11.58 20.78
C GLY A 130 -0.95 -11.44 22.07
N GLY A 131 -2.06 -10.72 22.04
CA GLY A 131 -2.95 -10.52 23.19
C GLY A 131 -2.65 -9.28 24.05
N ALA A 132 -1.53 -8.61 23.84
CA ALA A 132 -1.16 -7.37 24.53
C ALA A 132 -1.37 -6.12 23.65
N GLU A 133 -1.62 -4.97 24.30
CA GLU A 133 -1.59 -3.66 23.65
C GLU A 133 -0.16 -3.16 23.57
N GLU A 134 0.30 -2.87 22.35
CA GLU A 134 1.66 -2.39 22.10
C GLU A 134 1.63 -1.14 21.23
N HIS A 135 2.57 -0.23 21.44
CA HIS A 135 2.83 0.92 20.57
C HIS A 135 3.98 0.57 19.62
N PRO A 136 3.72 0.23 18.35
CA PRO A 136 4.76 -0.16 17.41
C PRO A 136 5.76 0.97 17.17
N THR A 137 7.01 0.62 16.92
CA THR A 137 8.01 1.61 16.49
C THR A 137 7.81 1.98 15.03
N PHE A 138 8.27 3.16 14.63
CA PHE A 138 8.15 3.62 13.25
C PHE A 138 8.89 2.69 12.26
N ALA A 139 10.08 2.20 12.62
CA ALA A 139 10.80 1.20 11.84
C ALA A 139 10.01 -0.09 11.63
N TRP A 140 9.31 -0.56 12.68
CA TRP A 140 8.47 -1.74 12.57
C TRP A 140 7.31 -1.50 11.59
N ILE A 141 6.67 -0.33 11.67
CA ILE A 141 5.57 0.06 10.77
C ILE A 141 6.05 0.12 9.32
N LEU A 142 7.17 0.79 9.04
CA LEU A 142 7.73 0.87 7.69
C LEU A 142 8.06 -0.52 7.14
N CYS A 143 8.68 -1.39 7.95
CA CYS A 143 8.97 -2.77 7.56
C CYS A 143 7.70 -3.57 7.26
N HIS A 144 6.65 -3.40 8.08
CA HIS A 144 5.35 -4.03 7.85
C HIS A 144 4.71 -3.58 6.53
N LEU A 145 4.80 -2.29 6.20
CA LEU A 145 4.31 -1.75 4.94
C LEU A 145 5.11 -2.27 3.74
N VAL A 146 6.45 -2.36 3.83
CA VAL A 146 7.29 -2.96 2.77
C VAL A 146 6.85 -4.39 2.48
N GLN A 147 6.68 -5.20 3.53
CA GLN A 147 6.21 -6.57 3.40
C GLN A 147 4.82 -6.64 2.74
N SER A 148 3.90 -5.78 3.16
CA SER A 148 2.55 -5.73 2.62
C SER A 148 2.56 -5.39 1.12
N PHE A 149 3.26 -4.32 0.74
CA PHE A 149 3.34 -3.87 -0.65
C PHE A 149 3.99 -4.93 -1.55
N ALA A 150 5.11 -5.53 -1.11
CA ALA A 150 5.78 -6.58 -1.87
C ALA A 150 4.88 -7.82 -2.07
N ARG A 151 4.13 -8.24 -1.03
CA ARG A 151 3.18 -9.35 -1.12
C ARG A 151 2.08 -9.06 -2.15
N HIS A 152 1.46 -7.88 -2.06
CA HIS A 152 0.36 -7.51 -2.94
C HIS A 152 0.81 -7.18 -4.37
N ALA A 153 2.05 -6.72 -4.56
CA ALA A 153 2.67 -6.66 -5.88
C ALA A 153 2.72 -8.05 -6.53
N GLY A 154 3.17 -9.08 -5.80
CA GLY A 154 3.18 -10.46 -6.31
C GLY A 154 1.79 -11.02 -6.61
N HIS A 155 0.76 -10.67 -5.82
CA HIS A 155 -0.62 -11.02 -6.16
C HIS A 155 -1.05 -10.38 -7.49
N LEU A 156 -0.74 -9.09 -7.69
CA LEU A 156 -1.06 -8.38 -8.91
C LEU A 156 -0.29 -8.91 -10.13
N ASP A 157 0.92 -9.46 -9.97
CA ASP A 157 1.63 -10.15 -11.07
C ASP A 157 0.78 -11.31 -11.62
N VAL A 158 0.31 -12.19 -10.72
CA VAL A 158 -0.56 -13.32 -11.09
C VAL A 158 -1.89 -12.82 -11.68
N GLY A 159 -2.49 -11.80 -11.05
CA GLY A 159 -3.73 -11.21 -11.54
C GLY A 159 -3.57 -10.64 -12.94
N ARG A 160 -2.46 -9.95 -13.22
CA ARG A 160 -2.20 -9.33 -14.52
C ARG A 160 -2.02 -10.39 -15.61
N GLU A 161 -1.21 -11.41 -15.33
CA GLU A 161 -0.98 -12.51 -16.27
C GLU A 161 -2.30 -13.23 -16.64
N LEU A 162 -3.18 -13.45 -15.66
CA LEU A 162 -4.49 -14.06 -15.90
C LEU A 162 -5.46 -13.13 -16.65
N ILE A 163 -5.26 -11.81 -16.59
CA ILE A 163 -6.14 -10.83 -17.22
C ILE A 163 -5.87 -10.70 -18.72
N ASP A 164 -4.60 -10.54 -19.10
CA ASP A 164 -4.21 -10.23 -20.48
C ASP A 164 -2.92 -10.92 -20.95
N GLY A 165 -2.36 -11.84 -20.16
CA GLY A 165 -1.13 -12.56 -20.47
C GLY A 165 0.16 -11.76 -20.28
N VAL A 166 0.08 -10.51 -19.81
CA VAL A 166 1.27 -9.68 -19.53
C VAL A 166 1.81 -10.00 -18.14
N THR A 167 3.15 -10.09 -18.01
CA THR A 167 3.79 -10.17 -16.70
C THR A 167 4.21 -8.78 -16.24
N GLY A 168 3.85 -8.40 -15.02
CA GLY A 168 3.92 -7.04 -14.48
C GLY A 168 5.30 -6.59 -13.97
N LYS A 169 6.37 -6.96 -14.68
CA LYS A 169 7.77 -6.61 -14.33
C LYS A 169 8.02 -5.11 -14.51
#